data_AF-A0A4Q9DN01-F1
#
_entry.id   AF-A0A4Q9DN01-F1
#
_cell.length_a   1.000
_cell.length_b   1.000
_cell.length_c   1.000
_cell.angle_alpha   90.00
_cell.angle_beta   90.00
_cell.angle_gamma   90.00
#
_symmetry.space_group_name_H-M   'P 1'
#
loop_
_entity.id
_entity.type
_entity.pdbx_description
1 polymer ?
#
loop_
_entity_poly.entity_id
_entity_poly.type
_entity_poly.pdbx_seq_one_letter_code
_entity_poly.pdbx_strand_id
1 'polypeptide(L)'
;MSEVLKVYEQFVTEENQLCRRIETLDVIQSYILHTVHKHGPELDTLTVEDVLMSIHRIQQDLQTELIHVRLEKSVLSHKHSSPKDADIGKAKQSTAD
;
A
#
# COMPACT_ATOMS: atom_id res chain seq x y z
N MET A 1 12.40 -16.25 -13.81
CA MET A 1 11.70 -15.02 -13.36
C MET A 1 12.77 -14.05 -12.88
N SER A 2 12.85 -12.85 -13.45
CA SER A 2 13.86 -11.83 -13.10
C SER A 2 13.76 -11.44 -11.62
N GLU A 3 14.88 -11.15 -10.98
CA GLU A 3 14.94 -10.68 -9.59
C GLU A 3 14.05 -9.45 -9.35
N VAL A 4 14.02 -8.53 -10.32
CA VAL A 4 13.16 -7.34 -10.33
C VAL A 4 11.67 -7.70 -10.25
N LEU A 5 11.24 -8.71 -11.02
CA LEU A 5 9.84 -9.14 -11.02
C LEU A 5 9.46 -9.74 -9.66
N LYS A 6 10.37 -10.45 -8.99
CA LYS A 6 10.11 -11.00 -7.65
C LYS A 6 9.90 -9.90 -6.61
N VAL A 7 10.75 -8.87 -6.62
CA VAL A 7 10.64 -7.72 -5.70
C VAL A 7 9.36 -6.94 -5.99
N TYR A 8 9.01 -6.75 -7.26
CA TYR A 8 7.76 -6.09 -7.63
C TYR A 8 6.52 -6.86 -7.14
N GLU A 9 6.49 -8.19 -7.32
CA GLU A 9 5.40 -9.04 -6.81
C GLU A 9 5.30 -9.04 -5.28
N GLN A 10 6.44 -8.92 -4.57
CA GLN A 10 6.46 -8.75 -3.13
C GLN A 10 5.76 -7.45 -2.73
N PHE A 11 6.08 -6.33 -3.37
CA PHE A 11 5.40 -5.05 -3.10
C PHE A 11 3.90 -5.09 -3.41
N VAL A 12 3.48 -5.81 -4.46
CA VAL A 12 2.06 -6.01 -4.78
C VAL A 12 1.37 -6.80 -3.66
N THR A 13 2.02 -7.85 -3.17
CA THR A 13 1.49 -8.67 -2.08
C THR A 13 1.35 -7.87 -0.79
N GLU A 14 2.37 -7.09 -0.44
CA GLU A 14 2.40 -6.24 0.75
C GLU A 14 1.35 -5.13 0.68
N GLU A 15 1.23 -4.44 -0.46
CA GLU A 15 0.17 -3.45 -0.69
C GLU A 15 -1.23 -4.05 -0.49
N ASN A 16 -1.49 -5.23 -1.06
CA ASN A 16 -2.77 -5.90 -0.91
C ASN A 16 -3.08 -6.25 0.56
N GLN A 17 -2.07 -6.65 1.33
CA GLN A 17 -2.22 -6.94 2.75
C GLN A 17 -2.53 -5.65 3.55
N LEU A 18 -1.82 -4.56 3.26
CA LEU A 18 -2.06 -3.27 3.92
C LEU A 18 -3.46 -2.73 3.63
N CYS A 19 -3.91 -2.77 2.37
CA CYS A 19 -5.26 -2.37 1.98
C CYS A 19 -6.33 -3.17 2.74
N ARG A 20 -6.21 -4.50 2.79
CA ARG A 20 -7.16 -5.35 3.53
C ARG A 20 -7.20 -5.02 5.03
N ARG A 21 -6.04 -4.75 5.64
CA ARG A 21 -5.97 -4.38 7.06
C ARG A 21 -6.65 -3.03 7.30
N ILE A 22 -6.43 -2.04 6.45
CA ILE A 22 -7.09 -0.73 6.53
C ILE A 22 -8.61 -0.88 6.40
N GLU A 23 -9.08 -1.60 5.37
CA GLU A 23 -10.52 -1.86 5.17
C GLU A 23 -11.15 -2.58 6.37
N THR A 24 -10.41 -3.50 6.99
CA THR A 24 -10.87 -4.18 8.21
C THR A 24 -11.09 -3.19 9.36
N LEU A 25 -10.19 -2.21 9.53
CA LEU A 25 -10.33 -1.19 10.58
C LEU A 25 -11.52 -0.26 10.31
N ASP A 26 -11.78 0.12 9.06
CA ASP A 26 -12.96 0.92 8.69
C ASP A 26 -14.27 0.19 9.03
N VAL A 27 -14.32 -1.11 8.75
CA VAL A 27 -15.46 -1.97 9.11
C VAL A 27 -15.64 -2.03 10.63
N ILE A 28 -14.55 -2.22 11.39
CA ILE A 28 -14.59 -2.26 12.87
C ILE A 28 -15.08 -0.92 13.44
N GLN A 29 -14.56 0.22 12.96
CA GLN A 29 -15.03 1.54 13.39
C GLN A 29 -16.54 1.71 13.15
N SER A 30 -17.02 1.26 11.99
CA SER A 30 -18.44 1.30 11.64
C SER A 30 -19.29 0.47 12.61
N TYR A 31 -18.82 -0.72 13.01
CA TYR A 31 -19.51 -1.55 14.01
C TYR A 31 -19.53 -0.92 15.40
N ILE A 32 -18.44 -0.27 15.81
CA ILE A 32 -18.38 0.45 17.09
C ILE A 32 -19.39 1.60 17.08
N LEU A 33 -19.40 2.43 16.03
CA LEU A 33 -20.36 3.53 15.90
C LEU A 33 -21.81 3.05 15.86
N HIS A 34 -22.08 1.92 15.19
CA HIS A 34 -23.40 1.29 15.21
C HIS A 34 -23.80 0.83 16.63
N THR A 35 -22.85 0.28 17.39
CA THR A 35 -23.06 -0.12 18.78
C THR A 35 -23.37 1.08 19.66
N VAL A 36 -22.66 2.19 19.48
CA VAL A 36 -22.92 3.46 20.17
C VAL A 36 -24.31 3.99 19.85
N HIS A 37 -24.73 3.94 18.59
CA HIS A 37 -26.08 4.35 18.21
C HIS A 37 -27.16 3.51 18.90
N LYS A 38 -26.93 2.19 19.03
CA LYS A 38 -27.91 1.25 19.60
C LYS A 38 -27.95 1.24 21.13
N HIS A 39 -26.79 1.38 21.77
CA HIS A 39 -26.59 1.18 23.21
C HIS A 39 -26.00 2.40 23.93
N GLY A 40 -25.94 3.57 23.26
CA GLY A 40 -25.24 4.77 23.74
C GLY A 40 -25.51 5.16 25.20
N PRO A 41 -26.74 5.13 25.72
CA PRO A 41 -27.02 5.44 27.13
C PRO A 41 -26.37 4.47 28.14
N GLU A 42 -25.99 3.27 27.71
CA GLU A 42 -25.38 2.20 28.54
C GLU A 42 -23.85 2.20 28.45
N LEU A 43 -23.27 2.96 27.52
CA LEU A 43 -21.84 2.98 27.25
C LEU A 43 -21.18 4.21 27.86
N ASP A 44 -19.99 4.02 28.42
CA ASP A 44 -19.12 5.14 28.77
C ASP A 44 -18.51 5.74 27.49
N THR A 45 -18.91 6.97 27.16
CA THR A 45 -18.54 7.61 25.89
C THR A 45 -17.05 7.91 25.78
N LEU A 46 -16.37 8.19 26.90
CA LEU A 46 -14.92 8.44 26.91
C LEU A 46 -14.14 7.17 26.58
N THR A 47 -14.54 6.03 27.14
CA THR A 47 -13.96 4.72 26.81
C THR A 47 -14.14 4.38 25.33
N VAL A 48 -15.32 4.65 24.77
CA VAL A 48 -15.58 4.45 23.32
C VAL A 48 -14.68 5.33 22.47
N GLU A 49 -14.51 6.60 22.86
CA GLU A 49 -13.62 7.54 22.17
C GLU A 49 -12.17 7.05 22.19
N ASP A 50 -11.66 6.64 23.35
CA ASP A 50 -10.29 6.11 23.48
C ASP A 50 -10.05 4.88 22.59
N VAL A 51 -11.05 4.00 22.48
CA VAL A 51 -10.99 2.83 21.59
C VAL A 51 -10.98 3.26 20.12
N LEU A 52 -11.87 4.17 19.71
CA LEU A 52 -11.91 4.67 18.33
C LEU A 52 -10.60 5.40 17.95
N MET A 53 -10.05 6.18 18.87
CA MET A 53 -8.77 6.88 18.67
C MET A 53 -7.60 5.90 18.55
N SER A 54 -7.61 4.81 19.32
CA SER A 54 -6.60 3.75 19.21
C SER A 54 -6.66 3.06 17.85
N ILE A 55 -7.86 2.74 17.36
CA ILE A 55 -8.05 2.14 16.03
C ILE A 55 -7.63 3.11 14.93
N HIS A 56 -8.00 4.38 15.05
CA HIS A 56 -7.63 5.42 14.10
C HIS A 56 -6.11 5.55 13.99
N ARG A 57 -5.40 5.53 15.11
CA ARG A 57 -3.92 5.58 15.14
C ARG A 57 -3.31 4.39 14.40
N ILE A 58 -3.79 3.17 14.65
CA ILE A 58 -3.33 1.97 13.93
C ILE A 58 -3.57 2.14 12.41
N GLN A 59 -4.71 2.69 12.02
CA GLN A 59 -5.03 2.93 10.61
C GLN A 59 -4.08 3.96 9.97
N GLN A 60 -3.73 5.04 10.67
CA GLN A 60 -2.75 6.02 10.20
C GLN A 60 -1.36 5.40 10.00
N ASP A 61 -0.93 4.54 10.92
CA ASP A 61 0.36 3.84 10.80
C ASP A 61 0.37 2.94 9.54
N LEU A 62 -0.71 2.19 9.29
CA LEU A 62 -0.83 1.36 8.09
C LEU A 62 -0.92 2.17 6.79
N GLN A 63 -1.61 3.30 6.80
CA GLN A 63 -1.68 4.19 5.65
C GLN A 63 -0.30 4.77 5.32
N THR A 64 0.49 5.10 6.35
CA THR A 64 1.88 5.56 6.17
C THR A 64 2.74 4.47 5.54
N GLU A 65 2.66 3.24 6.05
CA GLU A 65 3.36 2.07 5.48
C GLU A 65 2.96 1.83 4.01
N LEU A 66 1.66 1.93 3.70
CA LEU A 66 1.15 1.78 2.34
C LEU A 66 1.71 2.83 1.38
N ILE A 67 1.85 4.09 1.84
CA ILE A 67 2.48 5.15 1.05
C ILE A 67 3.94 4.80 0.75
N HIS A 68 4.69 4.30 1.74
CA HIS A 68 6.07 3.86 1.54
C HIS A 68 6.18 2.74 0.50
N VAL A 69 5.38 1.67 0.64
CA VAL A 69 5.37 0.54 -0.31
C VAL A 69 5.06 1.02 -1.74
N ARG A 70 4.05 1.90 -1.90
CA ARG A 70 3.68 2.45 -3.22
C ARG A 70 4.80 3.29 -3.82
N LEU A 71 5.48 4.09 -3.00
CA LEU A 71 6.61 4.89 -3.44
C LEU A 71 7.75 3.99 -3.93
N GLU A 72 8.15 2.99 -3.13
CA GLU A 72 9.24 2.08 -3.49
C GLU A 72 8.93 1.27 -4.74
N LYS A 73 7.69 0.75 -4.85
CA LYS A 73 7.22 0.04 -6.05
C LYS A 73 7.26 0.94 -7.29
N SER A 74 6.85 2.20 -7.17
CA SER A 74 6.88 3.17 -8.26
C SER A 74 8.31 3.49 -8.71
N VAL A 75 9.23 3.69 -7.76
CA VAL A 75 10.66 3.89 -8.04
C VAL A 75 11.26 2.67 -8.75
N LEU A 76 10.95 1.45 -8.30
CA LEU A 76 11.41 0.22 -8.94
C LEU A 76 10.89 0.13 -10.38
N SER A 77 9.59 0.36 -10.59
CA SER A 77 8.99 0.34 -11.92
C SER A 77 9.66 1.36 -12.87
N HIS A 78 9.90 2.58 -12.40
CA HIS A 78 10.54 3.63 -13.19
C HIS A 78 11.98 3.28 -13.61
N LYS A 79 12.78 2.71 -12.71
CA LYS A 79 14.16 2.30 -13.02
C LYS A 79 14.21 1.26 -14.14
N HIS A 80 13.22 0.37 -14.19
CA HIS A 80 13.16 -0.72 -15.17
C HIS A 80 12.27 -0.44 -16.38
N SER A 81 11.58 0.71 -16.42
CA SER A 81 10.88 1.22 -17.61
C SER A 81 11.73 2.18 -18.45
N SER A 82 12.94 2.55 -17.99
CA SER A 82 13.81 3.47 -18.72
C SER A 82 14.48 2.76 -19.93
N PRO A 83 14.39 3.31 -21.16
CA PRO A 83 14.82 2.65 -22.40
C PRO A 83 16.35 2.59 -22.62
N LYS A 84 17.16 2.55 -21.56
CA LYS A 84 18.64 2.51 -21.70
C LYS A 84 19.19 1.14 -22.12
N ASP A 85 18.35 0.11 -22.19
CA ASP A 85 18.74 -1.21 -22.71
C ASP A 85 18.37 -1.42 -24.20
N ALA A 86 17.87 -0.39 -24.89
CA ALA A 86 17.40 -0.50 -26.28
C ALA A 86 18.40 -0.05 -27.36
N ASP A 87 19.60 0.46 -27.02
CA ASP A 87 20.50 1.10 -28.00
C ASP A 87 21.95 0.57 -28.03
N ILE A 88 22.13 -0.75 -27.91
CA ILE A 88 23.39 -1.41 -28.28
C ILE A 88 23.08 -2.49 -29.31
N GLY A 89 22.69 -2.08 -30.52
CA GLY A 89 22.34 -3.06 -31.57
C GLY A 89 22.30 -2.54 -33.01
N LYS A 90 22.54 -1.26 -33.27
CA LYS A 90 22.64 -0.73 -34.65
C LYS A 90 23.86 0.15 -34.86
N ALA A 91 25.04 -0.37 -34.50
CA ALA A 91 26.30 0.15 -34.98
C ALA A 91 27.18 -1.01 -35.44
N LYS A 92 26.89 -1.53 -36.65
CA LYS A 92 27.82 -2.20 -37.57
C LYS A 92 27.07 -2.69 -38.81
N GLN A 93 26.91 -1.79 -39.76
CA GLN A 93 27.09 -2.13 -41.18
C GLN A 93 27.62 -0.86 -41.86
N SER A 94 28.92 -0.73 -41.70
CA SER A 94 29.81 0.08 -42.53
C SER A 94 30.10 -0.71 -43.81
N THR A 95 30.01 0.00 -44.94
CA THR A 95 30.91 -0.06 -46.12
C THR A 95 30.97 -1.30 -47.04
N ALA A 96 31.18 -0.96 -48.32
CA ALA A 96 31.53 -1.77 -49.51
C ALA A 96 30.33 -2.41 -50.21
N ASP A 97 30.03 -2.16 -51.50
CA ASP A 97 30.73 -1.50 -52.61
C ASP A 97 29.71 -0.80 -53.53
#